data_AF-A0A9E0RBU3-F1
#
_entry.id   AF-A0A9E0RBU3-F1
#
_cell.length_a   1.000
_cell.length_b   1.000
_cell.length_c   1.000
_cell.angle_alpha   90.00
_cell.angle_beta   90.00
_cell.angle_gamma   90.00
#
_symmetry.space_group_name_H-M   'P 1'
#
loop_
_entity.id
_entity.type
_entity.pdbx_description
1 polymer ?
#
loop_
_entity_poly.entity_id
_entity_poly.type
_entity_poly.pdbx_seq_one_letter_code
_entity_poly.pdbx_strand_id
1 'polypeptide(L)' 'MSDAETRECERLAFVAGRDGVPAALAFAQQGFRQYTAALREAESGGNQYGAAYADSLNASLIVYKSYISRNE' A
#
# COMPACT_ATOMS: atom_id res chain seq x y z
N MET A 1 13.11 8.24 -0.82
CA MET A 1 11.69 7.85 -0.81
C MET A 1 10.93 8.83 -1.67
N SER A 2 9.96 8.37 -2.47
CA SER A 2 9.04 9.23 -3.20
C SER A 2 7.98 9.84 -2.26
N ASP A 3 7.28 10.89 -2.72
CA ASP A 3 6.19 11.50 -1.94
C ASP A 3 5.08 10.50 -1.61
N ALA A 4 4.81 9.56 -2.54
CA ALA A 4 3.85 8.49 -2.33
C ALA A 4 4.32 7.49 -1.25
N GLU A 5 5.61 7.13 -1.24
CA GLU A 5 6.18 6.28 -0.19
C GLU A 5 6.12 6.98 1.18
N THR A 6 6.46 8.28 1.23
CA THR A 6 6.39 9.07 2.47
C THR A 6 4.97 9.10 3.02
N ARG A 7 3.99 9.38 2.17
CA ARG A 7 2.57 9.42 2.57
C ARG A 7 2.09 8.05 3.08
N GLU A 8 2.49 6.95 2.45
CA GLU A 8 2.06 5.62 2.89
C GLU A 8 2.74 5.23 4.22
N CYS A 9 4.00 5.62 4.43
CA CYS A 9 4.67 5.49 5.73
C CYS A 9 3.95 6.28 6.84
N GLU A 10 3.58 7.53 6.59
CA GLU A 10 2.81 8.35 7.54
C GLU A 10 1.46 7.72 7.86
N ARG A 11 0.80 7.14 6.86
CA ARG A 11 -0.47 6.43 7.04
C ARG A 11 -0.33 5.22 7.95
N LEU A 12 0.70 4.39 7.74
CA LEU A 12 0.99 3.26 8.61
C LEU A 12 1.35 3.70 10.03
N ALA A 13 2.15 4.76 10.18
CA ALA A 13 2.49 5.31 11.48
C ALA A 13 1.24 5.82 12.22
N PHE A 14 0.33 6.47 11.50
CA PHE A 14 -0.94 6.91 12.06
C PHE A 14 -1.81 5.74 12.54
N VAL A 15 -1.99 4.69 11.72
CA VAL A 15 -2.78 3.51 12.12
C VAL A 15 -2.11 2.80 13.30
N ALA A 16 -0.78 2.65 13.29
CA ALA A 16 -0.05 2.02 14.39
C ALA A 16 -0.18 2.81 15.69
N GLY A 17 -0.15 4.15 15.62
CA GLY A 17 -0.33 5.01 16.78
C GLY A 17 -1.76 5.02 17.32
N ARG A 18 -2.76 4.95 16.44
CA ARG A 18 -4.18 4.96 16.82
C ARG A 18 -4.67 3.61 17.33
N ASP A 19 -4.33 2.53 16.62
CA ASP A 19 -4.95 1.21 16.79
C ASP A 19 -3.94 0.10 17.15
N GLY A 20 -2.64 0.42 17.18
CA GLY A 20 -1.57 -0.52 17.47
C GLY A 20 -0.95 -1.19 16.23
N VAL A 21 0.23 -1.76 16.41
CA VAL A 21 0.99 -2.47 15.36
C VAL A 21 0.20 -3.59 14.70
N PRO A 22 -0.58 -4.45 15.42
CA PRO A 22 -1.36 -5.49 14.76
C PRO A 22 -2.40 -4.96 13.76
N ALA A 23 -3.03 -3.83 14.07
CA ALA A 23 -3.99 -3.18 13.18
C ALA A 23 -3.28 -2.57 11.96
N ALA A 24 -2.11 -1.96 12.14
CA ALA A 24 -1.30 -1.45 11.03
C ALA A 24 -0.77 -2.58 10.12
N LEU A 25 -0.41 -3.74 10.69
CA LEU A 25 -0.02 -4.92 9.92
C LEU A 25 -1.19 -5.45 9.08
N ALA A 26 -2.38 -5.59 9.67
CA ALA A 26 -3.58 -6.01 8.95
C ALA A 26 -3.94 -5.01 7.83
N PHE A 27 -3.81 -3.70 8.11
CA PHE A 27 -3.98 -2.63 7.14
C PHE A 27 -2.99 -2.77 5.97
N ALA A 28 -1.70 -2.97 6.24
CA ALA A 28 -0.68 -3.15 5.22
C ALA A 28 -0.94 -4.40 4.35
N GLN A 29 -1.32 -5.54 4.95
CA GLN A 29 -1.65 -6.77 4.23
C GLN A 29 -2.88 -6.59 3.33
N GLN A 30 -3.92 -5.90 3.81
CA GLN A 30 -5.10 -5.59 3.02
C GLN A 30 -4.75 -4.65 1.85
N GLY A 31 -4.05 -3.56 2.12
CA GLY A 31 -3.61 -2.59 1.12
C GLY A 31 -2.74 -3.23 0.04
N PHE A 32 -1.81 -4.10 0.44
CA PHE A 32 -0.96 -4.85 -0.49
C PHE A 32 -1.77 -5.67 -1.50
N ARG A 33 -2.78 -6.41 -1.02
CA ARG A 33 -3.67 -7.20 -1.91
C ARG A 33 -4.51 -6.32 -2.83
N GLN A 34 -5.09 -5.26 -2.29
CA GLN A 34 -5.97 -4.36 -3.06
C GLN A 34 -5.22 -3.62 -4.16
N TYR A 35 -4.05 -3.04 -3.86
CA TYR A 35 -3.29 -2.27 -4.84
C TYR A 35 -2.68 -3.18 -5.91
N THR A 36 -2.27 -4.40 -5.53
CA THR A 36 -1.84 -5.42 -6.49
C THR A 36 -2.97 -5.79 -7.46
N ALA A 37 -4.19 -5.96 -6.95
CA ALA A 37 -5.35 -6.25 -7.81
C ALA A 37 -5.66 -5.09 -8.76
N ALA A 38 -5.65 -3.85 -8.27
CA ALA A 38 -5.90 -2.66 -9.08
C ALA A 38 -4.89 -2.50 -10.22
N LEU A 39 -3.60 -2.79 -9.99
CA LEU A 39 -2.58 -2.79 -11.04
C LEU A 39 -2.82 -3.89 -12.08
N ARG A 40 -3.16 -5.12 -11.65
CA ARG A 40 -3.47 -6.22 -12.57
C ARG A 40 -4.72 -5.95 -13.43
N GLU A 41 -5.73 -5.33 -12.86
CA GLU A 41 -6.94 -4.92 -13.59
C GLU A 41 -6.68 -3.80 -14.60
N ALA A 42 -5.70 -2.93 -14.33
CA ALA A 42 -5.27 -1.92 -15.28
C ALA A 42 -4.53 -2.55 -16.46
N GLU A 43 -3.66 -3.54 -16.21
CA GLU A 43 -2.94 -4.28 -17.25
C GLU A 43 -3.89 -5.08 -18.17
N SER A 44 -5.01 -5.58 -17.64
CA SER A 44 -6.02 -6.28 -18.45
C SER A 44 -6.97 -5.36 -19.23
N GLY A 45 -6.76 -4.04 -19.16
CA GLY A 45 -7.59 -3.04 -19.83
C GLY A 45 -8.94 -2.78 -19.17
N GLY A 46 -9.17 -3.30 -17.95
CA GLY A 46 -10.43 -3.17 -17.24
C GLY A 46 -10.56 -1.88 -16.42
N ASN A 47 -9.47 -1.45 -15.77
CA ASN A 47 -9.53 -0.37 -14.78
C ASN A 47 -8.59 0.81 -15.09
N GLN A 48 -9.15 1.93 -15.53
CA GLN A 48 -8.40 3.16 -15.82
C GLN A 48 -7.79 3.82 -14.57
N TYR A 49 -8.30 3.54 -13.36
CA TYR A 49 -7.74 4.07 -12.12
C TYR A 49 -6.38 3.44 -11.78
N GLY A 50 -6.23 2.13 -11.94
CA GLY A 50 -4.94 1.47 -11.69
C GLY A 50 -3.84 2.00 -12.62
N ALA A 51 -4.19 2.32 -13.87
CA ALA A 51 -3.28 2.94 -14.83
C ALA A 51 -2.92 4.39 -14.46
N ALA A 52 -3.91 5.21 -14.09
CA ALA A 52 -3.70 6.62 -13.75
C ALA A 52 -2.86 6.84 -12.48
N TYR A 53 -2.87 5.86 -11.56
CA TYR A 53 -2.16 5.94 -10.27
C TYR A 53 -1.05 4.89 -10.13
N ALA A 54 -0.62 4.25 -11.22
CA ALA A 54 0.28 3.10 -11.19
C ALA A 54 1.54 3.35 -10.36
N ASP A 55 2.19 4.50 -10.56
CA ASP A 55 3.42 4.88 -9.84
C ASP A 55 3.18 5.02 -8.33
N SER A 56 2.07 5.64 -7.94
CA SER A 56 1.70 5.84 -6.53
C SER A 56 1.32 4.51 -5.85
N LEU A 57 0.63 3.63 -6.58
CA LEU A 57 0.28 2.29 -6.08
C LEU A 57 1.53 1.43 -5.91
N ASN A 58 2.45 1.44 -6.87
CA ASN A 58 3.73 0.73 -6.77
C ASN A 58 4.59 1.23 -5.60
N ALA A 59 4.69 2.55 -5.42
CA ALA A 59 5.34 3.16 -4.26
C ALA A 59 4.74 2.67 -2.93
N SER A 60 3.41 2.64 -2.84
CA SER A 60 2.71 2.16 -1.65
C SER A 60 2.95 0.66 -1.40
N LEU A 61 3.01 -0.15 -2.46
CA LEU A 61 3.31 -1.59 -2.37
C LEU A 61 4.71 -1.87 -1.80
N ILE A 62 5.71 -1.06 -2.15
CA ILE A 62 7.07 -1.16 -1.58
C ILE A 62 7.03 -0.94 -0.07
N VAL A 63 6.30 0.09 0.37
CA VAL A 63 6.13 0.41 1.79
C VAL A 63 5.41 -0.71 2.54
N TYR A 64 4.28 -1.19 2.01
CA TYR A 64 3.52 -2.29 2.63
C TYR A 64 4.36 -3.56 2.73
N LYS A 65 5.06 -3.94 1.66
CA LYS A 65 5.93 -5.13 1.68
C LYS A 65 7.00 -5.00 2.76
N SER A 66 7.65 -3.84 2.85
CA SER A 66 8.67 -3.60 3.88
C SER A 66 8.09 -3.64 5.29
N TYR A 67 6.90 -3.07 5.50
CA TYR A 67 6.24 -3.04 6.80
C TYR A 67 5.82 -4.45 7.25
N ILE A 68 5.21 -5.22 6.34
CA ILE A 68 4.79 -6.61 6.59
C ILE A 68 6.00 -7.45 7.02
N SER A 69 7.09 -7.45 6.23
CA SER A 69 8.28 -8.25 6.54
C SER A 69 9.00 -7.88 7.84
N ARG A 70 8.74 -6.70 8.41
CA ARG A 70 9.33 -6.27 9.70
C ARG A 70 8.48 -6.61 10.92
N ASN A 71 7.20 -6.93 10.72
CA ASN A 71 6.22 -7.12 11.79
C ASN A 71 5.53 -8.49 11.75
N GLU A 72 5.90 -9.37 10.81
CA GLU A 72 5.64 -10.82 10.83
C GLU A 72 6.74 -11.56 11.59
#